data_AF-W2NBR4-F1
#
_entry.id   AF-W2NBR4-F1
#
_cell.length_a   1.000
_cell.length_b   1.000
_cell.length_c   1.000
_cell.angle_alpha   90.00
_cell.angle_beta   90.00
_cell.angle_gamma   90.00
#
_symmetry.space_group_name_H-M   'P 1'
#
loop_
_entity.id
_entity.type
_entity.pdbx_description
1 polymer ?
#
loop_
_entity_poly.entity_id
_entity_poly.type
_entity_poly.pdbx_seq_one_letter_code
_entity_poly.pdbx_strand_id
1 'polypeptide(L)'
;MASAMRANVMRVAARQLRRQTQSVAALHVNSFPQSVAQTQLRSMSVFSNIKKTVSGKLEERNQHKQEEAYKQQMIELSQKDKFDLNGFYDHLKKNAEASGASGWRSMIPGVSSMTAVQQMKTFMAILESMEPEYRENPRLINGKIKRKISEKAGHSPEDINNMLRNYEQLSALHIWLVKRVERGLSIPETLDETTELVRQDPTGFPARKFRMKQRRY
;
A
#
# COMPACT_ATOMS: atom_id res chain seq x y z
N MET A 1 -41.47 -10.69 75.70
CA MET A 1 -41.85 -10.44 74.31
C MET A 1 -40.85 -9.48 73.69
N ALA A 2 -40.50 -9.75 72.43
CA ALA A 2 -39.89 -8.83 71.46
C ALA A 2 -38.38 -8.53 71.54
N SER A 3 -37.68 -9.14 70.57
CA SER A 3 -36.56 -8.58 69.80
C SER A 3 -35.13 -8.76 70.33
N ALA A 4 -34.74 -10.03 70.48
CA ALA A 4 -33.35 -10.44 70.61
C ALA A 4 -32.65 -10.45 69.24
N MET A 5 -32.09 -9.32 68.79
CA MET A 5 -30.96 -9.31 67.85
C MET A 5 -30.27 -7.95 67.77
N ARG A 6 -29.53 -7.56 68.82
CA ARG A 6 -28.48 -6.53 68.73
C ARG A 6 -27.32 -6.81 69.70
N ALA A 7 -26.12 -6.90 69.13
CA ALA A 7 -24.80 -6.61 69.72
C ALA A 7 -24.29 -7.44 70.92
N ASN A 8 -23.28 -8.29 70.67
CA ASN A 8 -21.96 -8.30 71.35
C ASN A 8 -21.36 -9.71 71.42
N VAL A 9 -20.56 -10.10 70.42
CA VAL A 9 -19.34 -10.90 70.68
C VAL A 9 -18.22 -10.45 69.74
N MET A 10 -17.88 -9.16 69.77
CA MET A 10 -16.49 -8.73 69.60
C MET A 10 -15.78 -8.95 70.95
N ARG A 11 -15.46 -10.20 71.29
CA ARG A 11 -14.68 -10.56 72.49
C ARG A 11 -13.74 -11.76 72.33
N VAL A 12 -13.50 -12.23 71.11
CA VAL A 12 -12.38 -13.16 70.84
C VAL A 12 -11.32 -12.40 70.05
N ALA A 13 -10.88 -11.28 70.63
CA ALA A 13 -9.60 -10.70 70.35
C ALA A 13 -8.50 -11.61 70.93
N ALA A 14 -7.42 -11.76 70.17
CA ALA A 14 -6.08 -11.88 70.72
C ALA A 14 -5.80 -13.02 71.73
N ARG A 15 -5.83 -14.28 71.29
CA ARG A 15 -5.18 -15.38 72.04
C ARG A 15 -4.40 -16.44 71.24
N GLN A 16 -4.29 -16.35 69.92
CA GLN A 16 -3.50 -17.32 69.14
C GLN A 16 -2.58 -16.64 68.12
N LEU A 17 -1.64 -15.87 68.65
CA LEU A 17 -0.35 -15.58 68.02
C LEU A 17 0.74 -16.18 68.93
N ARG A 18 1.77 -16.78 68.30
CA ARG A 18 3.02 -17.35 68.85
C ARG A 18 2.97 -18.76 69.46
N ARG A 19 3.52 -19.72 68.71
CA ARG A 19 4.72 -20.54 69.01
C ARG A 19 4.73 -21.69 67.98
N GLN A 20 5.57 -21.65 66.94
CA GLN A 20 6.92 -22.22 66.94
C GLN A 20 7.07 -23.45 67.85
N THR A 21 7.22 -24.63 67.23
CA THR A 21 8.12 -25.77 67.56
C THR A 21 7.60 -27.00 66.79
N GLN A 22 8.31 -27.46 65.76
CA GLN A 22 9.13 -28.70 65.78
C GLN A 22 8.26 -29.98 65.82
N SER A 23 8.54 -31.13 65.20
CA SER A 23 9.52 -31.65 64.23
C SER A 23 9.34 -33.18 64.31
N VAL A 24 9.16 -33.89 63.20
CA VAL A 24 9.52 -35.32 62.97
C VAL A 24 9.15 -35.59 61.50
N ALA A 25 10.08 -35.68 60.52
CA ALA A 25 11.03 -36.76 60.24
C ALA A 25 10.38 -38.17 60.32
N ALA A 26 10.58 -39.15 59.44
CA ALA A 26 11.17 -39.38 58.11
C ALA A 26 10.74 -40.85 57.77
N LEU A 27 10.59 -41.34 56.52
CA LEU A 27 11.62 -42.02 55.71
C LEU A 27 10.97 -42.80 54.54
N HIS A 28 11.57 -42.68 53.34
CA HIS A 28 11.89 -43.67 52.25
C HIS A 28 10.86 -44.74 51.80
N VAL A 29 10.70 -45.10 50.52
CA VAL A 29 11.70 -45.67 49.56
C VAL A 29 11.32 -45.45 48.07
N ASN A 30 12.36 -45.20 47.27
CA ASN A 30 12.56 -45.30 45.80
C ASN A 30 11.63 -46.22 44.96
N SER A 31 11.28 -45.81 43.72
CA SER A 31 12.06 -46.17 42.51
C SER A 31 11.36 -45.90 41.14
N PHE A 32 12.20 -45.38 40.22
CA PHE A 32 12.16 -45.29 38.74
C PHE A 32 11.40 -44.21 37.94
N PRO A 33 12.06 -43.62 36.89
CA PRO A 33 11.65 -42.38 36.23
C PRO A 33 11.15 -42.57 34.78
N GLN A 34 10.23 -41.71 34.31
CA GLN A 34 10.09 -41.36 32.89
C GLN A 34 9.41 -39.99 32.73
N SER A 35 10.11 -39.03 32.13
CA SER A 35 9.62 -38.30 30.95
C SER A 35 10.57 -37.16 30.56
N VAL A 36 11.31 -37.46 29.49
CA VAL A 36 11.79 -36.59 28.39
C VAL A 36 12.44 -35.24 28.73
N ALA A 37 13.74 -35.20 28.46
CA ALA A 37 14.49 -33.99 28.21
C ALA A 37 13.74 -33.11 27.19
N GLN A 38 13.45 -31.86 27.57
CA GLN A 38 13.06 -30.82 26.62
C GLN A 38 14.27 -30.49 25.75
N THR A 39 14.49 -31.28 24.70
CA THR A 39 15.34 -30.86 23.59
C THR A 39 14.66 -29.68 22.92
N GLN A 40 15.05 -28.47 23.33
CA GLN A 40 14.76 -27.28 22.56
C GLN A 40 15.35 -27.48 21.16
N LEU A 41 14.48 -27.72 20.19
CA LEU A 41 14.82 -27.76 18.78
C LEU A 41 15.35 -26.37 18.41
N ARG A 42 16.67 -26.21 18.43
CA ARG A 42 17.36 -25.11 17.76
C ARG A 42 17.13 -25.29 16.25
N SER A 43 16.03 -24.79 15.73
CA SER A 43 15.78 -24.64 14.29
C SER A 43 16.62 -23.47 13.75
N MET A 44 17.94 -23.64 13.80
CA MET A 44 18.89 -22.67 13.26
C MET A 44 19.52 -23.20 11.97
N SER A 45 19.37 -22.41 10.90
CA SER A 45 20.52 -21.84 10.19
C SER A 45 21.09 -22.44 8.91
N VAL A 46 20.37 -23.27 8.15
CA VAL A 46 20.74 -23.55 6.73
C VAL A 46 19.70 -23.07 5.72
N PHE A 47 18.42 -23.38 5.95
CA PHE A 47 17.35 -22.92 5.07
C PHE A 47 17.00 -21.43 5.25
N SER A 48 17.26 -20.84 6.43
CA SER A 48 17.03 -19.42 6.68
C SER A 48 18.00 -18.53 5.90
N ASN A 49 19.26 -18.93 5.78
CA ASN A 49 20.27 -18.18 5.01
C ASN A 49 20.03 -18.33 3.51
N ILE A 50 19.71 -19.54 3.03
CA ILE A 50 19.33 -19.77 1.63
C ILE A 50 18.05 -18.99 1.27
N LYS A 51 17.02 -19.00 2.13
CA LYS A 51 15.80 -18.21 1.92
C LYS A 51 16.10 -16.71 1.89
N LYS A 52 16.92 -16.20 2.82
CA LYS A 52 17.33 -14.77 2.82
C LYS A 52 18.12 -14.39 1.57
N THR A 53 19.08 -15.20 1.13
CA THR A 53 19.88 -14.93 -0.07
C THR A 53 19.05 -15.02 -1.35
N VAL A 54 18.16 -16.00 -1.48
CA VAL A 54 17.28 -16.15 -2.65
C VAL A 54 16.19 -15.08 -2.67
N SER A 55 15.58 -14.76 -1.52
CA SER A 55 14.61 -13.66 -1.40
C SER A 55 15.27 -12.32 -1.70
N GLY A 56 16.46 -12.03 -1.15
CA GLY A 56 17.22 -10.82 -1.45
C GLY A 56 17.56 -10.70 -2.94
N LYS A 57 18.11 -11.76 -3.55
CA LYS A 57 18.41 -11.77 -5.00
C LYS A 57 17.15 -11.67 -5.88
N LEU A 58 15.99 -12.11 -5.41
CA LEU A 58 14.73 -11.94 -6.12
C LEU A 58 14.20 -10.51 -5.98
N GLU A 59 14.28 -9.93 -4.78
CA GLU A 59 13.93 -8.54 -4.50
C GLU A 59 14.79 -7.57 -5.30
N GLU A 60 16.12 -7.75 -5.30
CA GLU A 60 17.06 -6.96 -6.12
C GLU A 60 16.74 -7.04 -7.62
N ARG A 61 16.49 -8.26 -8.14
CA ARG A 61 16.10 -8.43 -9.55
C ARG A 61 14.76 -7.79 -9.87
N ASN A 62 13.81 -7.82 -8.94
CA ASN A 62 12.51 -7.18 -9.11
C ASN A 62 12.64 -5.66 -9.07
N GLN A 63 13.45 -5.11 -8.16
CA GLN A 63 13.76 -3.69 -8.08
C GLN A 63 14.44 -3.20 -9.35
N HIS A 64 15.50 -3.88 -9.82
CA HIS A 64 16.18 -3.52 -11.06
C HIS A 64 15.23 -3.52 -12.27
N LYS A 65 14.37 -4.52 -12.40
CA LYS A 65 13.35 -4.56 -13.45
C LYS A 65 12.34 -3.42 -13.34
N GLN A 66 11.96 -3.05 -12.12
CA GLN A 66 11.04 -1.93 -11.88
C GLN A 66 11.70 -0.59 -12.24
N GLU A 67 12.96 -0.39 -11.87
CA GLU A 67 13.75 0.79 -12.22
C GLU A 67 13.95 0.91 -13.73
N GLU A 68 14.33 -0.18 -14.41
CA GLU A 68 14.42 -0.20 -15.88
C GLU A 68 13.09 0.13 -16.55
N ALA A 69 11.99 -0.47 -16.08
CA ALA A 69 10.65 -0.19 -16.60
C ALA A 69 10.26 1.26 -16.37
N TYR A 70 10.56 1.81 -15.19
CA TYR A 70 10.30 3.20 -14.84
C TYR A 70 11.07 4.16 -15.73
N LYS A 71 12.38 3.94 -15.90
CA LYS A 71 13.25 4.71 -16.79
C LYS A 71 12.70 4.76 -18.21
N GLN A 72 12.31 3.60 -18.76
CA GLN A 72 11.72 3.55 -20.10
C GLN A 72 10.40 4.33 -20.20
N GLN A 73 9.56 4.27 -19.17
CA GLN A 73 8.33 5.06 -19.11
C GLN A 73 8.62 6.57 -19.07
N MET A 74 9.63 7.01 -18.32
CA MET A 74 10.00 8.42 -18.26
C MET A 74 10.54 8.92 -19.60
N ILE A 75 11.35 8.11 -20.28
CA ILE A 75 11.84 8.41 -21.63
C ILE A 75 10.67 8.53 -22.61
N GLU A 76 9.76 7.55 -22.63
CA GLU A 76 8.59 7.58 -23.52
C GLU A 76 7.71 8.81 -23.25
N LEU A 77 7.46 9.14 -21.97
CA LEU A 77 6.70 10.34 -21.60
C LEU A 77 7.40 11.61 -22.03
N SER A 78 8.73 11.69 -21.93
CA SER A 78 9.49 12.89 -22.31
C SER A 78 9.50 13.14 -23.82
N GLN A 79 9.39 12.08 -24.63
CA GLN A 79 9.47 12.14 -26.09
C GLN A 79 8.11 12.36 -26.78
N LYS A 80 6.99 12.14 -26.08
CA LYS A 80 5.66 12.38 -26.65
C LYS A 80 5.39 13.88 -26.77
N ASP A 81 4.87 14.33 -27.91
CA ASP A 81 4.50 15.75 -28.07
C ASP A 81 3.22 16.11 -27.31
N LYS A 82 2.28 15.16 -27.21
CA LYS A 82 0.98 15.35 -26.58
C LYS A 82 0.64 14.15 -25.71
N PHE A 83 0.25 14.43 -24.46
CA PHE A 83 -0.24 13.43 -23.52
C PHE A 83 -1.73 13.64 -23.20
N ASP A 84 -2.58 12.93 -23.93
CA ASP A 84 -4.04 12.89 -23.71
C ASP A 84 -4.50 11.57 -23.07
N LEU A 85 -5.81 11.33 -22.97
CA LEU A 85 -6.32 10.12 -22.32
C LEU A 85 -6.08 8.84 -23.13
N ASN A 86 -5.80 8.93 -24.43
CA ASN A 86 -5.36 7.76 -25.20
C ASN A 86 -3.96 7.34 -24.76
N GLY A 87 -3.04 8.32 -24.64
CA GLY A 87 -1.71 8.05 -24.09
C GLY A 87 -1.73 7.50 -22.67
N PHE A 88 -2.69 7.96 -21.85
CA PHE A 88 -2.94 7.38 -20.53
C PHE A 88 -3.46 5.95 -20.58
N TYR A 89 -4.40 5.65 -21.48
CA TYR A 89 -4.91 4.29 -21.68
C TYR A 89 -3.78 3.33 -22.09
N ASP A 90 -2.89 3.74 -22.99
CA ASP A 90 -1.74 2.94 -23.41
C ASP A 90 -0.78 2.68 -22.25
N HIS A 91 -0.55 3.68 -21.40
CA HIS A 91 0.25 3.52 -20.19
C HIS A 91 -0.39 2.50 -19.23
N LEU A 92 -1.71 2.58 -18.99
CA LEU A 92 -2.42 1.60 -18.16
C LEU A 92 -2.33 0.20 -18.75
N LYS A 93 -2.46 0.06 -20.08
CA LYS A 93 -2.35 -1.23 -20.76
C LYS A 93 -0.97 -1.86 -20.61
N LYS A 94 0.10 -1.09 -20.83
CA LYS A 94 1.49 -1.54 -20.62
C LYS A 94 1.73 -1.96 -19.17
N ASN A 95 1.25 -1.17 -18.21
CA ASN A 95 1.35 -1.52 -16.80
C ASN A 95 0.52 -2.77 -16.45
N ALA A 96 -0.65 -2.97 -17.07
CA ALA A 96 -1.46 -4.16 -16.89
C ALA A 96 -0.78 -5.43 -17.44
N GLU A 97 -0.12 -5.32 -18.58
CA GLU A 97 0.67 -6.40 -19.19
C GLU A 97 1.91 -6.73 -18.33
N ALA A 98 2.64 -5.71 -17.88
CA ALA A 98 3.74 -5.88 -16.94
C ALA A 98 3.28 -6.47 -15.58
N SER A 99 2.03 -6.19 -15.19
CA SER A 99 1.38 -6.75 -14.00
C SER A 99 0.72 -8.12 -14.24
N GLY A 100 0.79 -8.64 -15.47
CA GLY A 100 0.04 -9.80 -15.95
C GLY A 100 0.53 -11.17 -15.46
N ALA A 101 -0.45 -12.04 -15.19
CA ALA A 101 -0.40 -13.48 -14.93
C ALA A 101 0.69 -13.98 -13.96
N SER A 102 0.32 -14.19 -12.69
CA SER A 102 1.02 -14.95 -11.62
C SER A 102 2.10 -14.27 -10.75
N GLY A 103 2.65 -13.10 -11.11
CA GLY A 103 3.87 -12.61 -10.45
C GLY A 103 3.72 -11.90 -9.09
N TRP A 104 2.69 -11.08 -8.89
CA TRP A 104 2.71 -10.09 -7.79
C TRP A 104 1.58 -10.24 -6.76
N ARG A 105 0.54 -11.04 -7.05
CA ARG A 105 -0.54 -11.37 -6.09
C ARG A 105 -0.02 -12.06 -4.82
N SER A 106 1.22 -12.55 -4.85
CA SER A 106 1.81 -13.41 -3.82
C SER A 106 2.90 -12.74 -2.96
N MET A 107 3.27 -11.48 -3.20
CA MET A 107 4.53 -10.91 -2.63
C MET A 107 4.40 -9.62 -1.80
N ILE A 108 3.21 -9.03 -1.61
CA ILE A 108 3.05 -7.89 -0.66
C ILE A 108 2.34 -8.37 0.61
N PRO A 109 3.05 -8.64 1.71
CA PRO A 109 2.42 -8.90 3.00
C PRO A 109 1.75 -7.62 3.51
N GLY A 110 0.42 -7.65 3.69
CA GLY A 110 -0.34 -6.58 4.34
C GLY A 110 -0.99 -5.52 3.45
N VAL A 111 -0.79 -5.55 2.12
CA VAL A 111 -1.54 -4.69 1.17
C VAL A 111 -2.15 -5.58 0.08
N SER A 112 -3.47 -5.49 -0.11
CA SER A 112 -4.15 -6.26 -1.13
C SER A 112 -3.80 -5.73 -2.52
N SER A 113 -2.82 -6.38 -3.14
CA SER A 113 -2.50 -6.29 -4.57
C SER A 113 -3.75 -6.28 -5.47
N MET A 114 -4.81 -6.93 -5.05
CA MET A 114 -6.09 -6.91 -5.77
C MET A 114 -6.67 -5.50 -6.01
N THR A 115 -6.41 -4.52 -5.13
CA THR A 115 -7.04 -3.18 -5.23
C THR A 115 -6.48 -2.34 -6.37
N ALA A 116 -5.15 -2.28 -6.54
CA ALA A 116 -4.52 -1.47 -7.59
C ALA A 116 -4.82 -2.00 -9.00
N VAL A 117 -4.76 -3.32 -9.20
CA VAL A 117 -5.13 -3.91 -10.50
C VAL A 117 -6.62 -3.75 -10.78
N GLN A 118 -7.48 -3.87 -9.77
CA GLN A 118 -8.92 -3.63 -9.96
C GLN A 118 -9.19 -2.17 -10.35
N GLN A 119 -8.52 -1.21 -9.70
CA GLN A 119 -8.64 0.20 -10.03
C GLN A 119 -8.16 0.50 -11.46
N MET A 120 -7.05 -0.09 -11.88
CA MET A 120 -6.55 0.05 -13.25
C MET A 120 -7.56 -0.50 -14.27
N LYS A 121 -8.17 -1.66 -14.01
CA LYS A 121 -9.24 -2.22 -14.86
C LYS A 121 -10.45 -1.30 -14.92
N THR A 122 -10.87 -0.73 -13.79
CA THR A 122 -11.94 0.27 -13.75
C THR A 122 -11.61 1.48 -14.62
N PHE A 123 -10.37 1.98 -14.55
CA PHE A 123 -9.94 3.11 -15.37
C PHE A 123 -9.95 2.78 -16.86
N MET A 124 -9.47 1.60 -17.25
CA MET A 124 -9.51 1.15 -18.65
C MET A 124 -10.95 1.03 -19.17
N ALA A 125 -11.86 0.44 -18.38
CA ALA A 125 -13.28 0.32 -18.75
C ALA A 125 -13.96 1.70 -18.92
N ILE A 126 -13.66 2.64 -18.01
CA ILE A 126 -14.13 4.03 -18.13
C ILE A 126 -13.62 4.66 -19.43
N LEU A 127 -12.33 4.54 -19.74
CA LEU A 127 -11.72 5.11 -20.94
C LEU A 127 -12.28 4.52 -22.23
N GLU A 128 -12.51 3.20 -22.28
CA GLU A 128 -13.11 2.52 -23.43
C GLU A 128 -14.54 2.99 -23.72
N SER A 129 -15.28 3.41 -22.69
CA SER A 129 -16.63 3.95 -22.84
C SER A 129 -16.66 5.39 -23.38
N MET A 130 -15.56 6.14 -23.32
CA MET A 130 -15.53 7.56 -23.71
C MET A 130 -15.53 7.76 -25.22
N GLU A 131 -16.24 8.81 -25.66
CA GLU A 131 -16.15 9.29 -27.04
C GLU A 131 -14.71 9.79 -27.35
N PRO A 132 -14.19 9.57 -28.58
CA PRO A 132 -12.82 9.96 -28.94
C PRO A 132 -12.50 11.44 -28.69
N GLU A 133 -13.47 12.32 -28.95
CA GLU A 133 -13.34 13.77 -28.73
C GLU A 133 -12.92 14.10 -27.29
N TYR A 134 -13.52 13.45 -26.30
CA TYR A 134 -13.18 13.68 -24.88
C TYR A 134 -11.87 13.01 -24.49
N ARG A 135 -11.47 11.93 -25.17
CA ARG A 135 -10.18 11.27 -24.93
C ARG A 135 -9.02 12.13 -25.43
N GLU A 136 -9.18 12.74 -26.60
CA GLU A 136 -8.18 13.64 -27.19
C GLU A 136 -8.10 14.99 -26.48
N ASN A 137 -9.22 15.45 -25.90
CA ASN A 137 -9.28 16.71 -25.17
C ASN A 137 -10.02 16.57 -23.82
N PRO A 138 -9.29 16.19 -22.76
CA PRO A 138 -9.88 15.95 -21.44
C PRO A 138 -10.48 17.21 -20.79
N ARG A 139 -10.12 18.41 -21.28
CA ARG A 139 -10.66 19.70 -20.80
C ARG A 139 -12.15 19.88 -21.10
N LEU A 140 -12.68 19.14 -22.07
CA LEU A 140 -14.10 19.17 -22.43
C LEU A 140 -14.98 18.40 -21.43
N ILE A 141 -14.37 17.59 -20.55
CA ILE A 141 -15.08 16.76 -19.58
C ILE A 141 -15.64 17.64 -18.43
N ASN A 142 -16.86 18.11 -18.64
CA ASN A 142 -17.63 18.84 -17.63
C ASN A 142 -18.60 17.92 -16.86
N GLY A 143 -19.38 18.48 -15.93
CA GLY A 143 -20.33 17.68 -15.12
C GLY A 143 -21.37 16.91 -15.93
N LYS A 144 -21.87 17.47 -17.05
CA LYS A 144 -22.84 16.80 -17.93
C LYS A 144 -22.19 15.63 -18.66
N ILE A 145 -20.98 15.83 -19.17
CA ILE A 145 -20.21 14.78 -19.86
C ILE A 145 -19.85 13.64 -18.90
N LYS A 146 -19.41 13.96 -17.68
CA LYS A 146 -19.15 12.94 -16.65
C LYS A 146 -20.37 12.08 -16.34
N ARG A 147 -21.57 12.66 -16.29
CA ARG A 147 -22.81 11.91 -16.10
C ARG A 147 -23.07 10.94 -17.26
N LYS A 148 -22.90 11.40 -18.51
CA LYS A 148 -23.03 10.52 -19.69
C LYS A 148 -22.02 9.37 -19.68
N ILE A 149 -20.76 9.67 -19.33
CA ILE A 149 -19.70 8.65 -19.22
C ILE A 149 -20.06 7.65 -18.10
N SER A 150 -20.54 8.13 -16.95
CA SER A 150 -20.98 7.28 -15.84
C SER A 150 -22.11 6.33 -16.25
N GLU A 151 -23.13 6.85 -16.93
CA GLU A 151 -24.26 6.08 -17.43
C GLU A 151 -23.83 5.03 -18.47
N LYS A 152 -22.84 5.36 -19.32
CA LYS A 152 -22.34 4.45 -20.36
C LYS A 152 -21.34 3.40 -19.84
N ALA A 153 -20.46 3.80 -18.92
CA ALA A 153 -19.42 2.95 -18.35
C ALA A 153 -19.94 2.04 -17.23
N GLY A 154 -21.08 2.38 -16.62
CA GLY A 154 -21.57 1.68 -15.42
C GLY A 154 -20.74 1.97 -14.16
N HIS A 155 -19.99 3.07 -14.15
CA HIS A 155 -19.10 3.45 -13.04
C HIS A 155 -19.54 4.77 -12.40
N SER A 156 -19.17 4.98 -11.13
CA SER A 156 -19.59 6.16 -10.38
C SER A 156 -18.89 7.44 -10.88
N PRO A 157 -19.50 8.63 -10.74
CA PRO A 157 -18.82 9.91 -11.02
C PRO A 157 -17.54 10.09 -10.20
N GLU A 158 -17.46 9.48 -9.01
CA GLU A 158 -16.29 9.46 -8.13
C GLU A 158 -15.14 8.68 -8.76
N ASP A 159 -15.41 7.51 -9.35
CA ASP A 159 -14.41 6.71 -10.07
C ASP A 159 -13.83 7.48 -11.25
N ILE A 160 -14.69 8.18 -12.01
CA ILE A 160 -14.27 9.03 -13.13
C ILE A 160 -13.39 10.18 -12.63
N ASN A 161 -13.78 10.85 -11.54
CA ASN A 161 -12.94 11.91 -10.95
C ASN A 161 -11.60 11.34 -10.46
N ASN A 162 -11.60 10.15 -9.90
CA ASN A 162 -10.38 9.49 -9.45
C ASN A 162 -9.45 9.21 -10.63
N MET A 163 -9.99 8.65 -11.71
CA MET A 163 -9.27 8.42 -12.96
C MET A 163 -8.69 9.73 -13.51
N LEU A 164 -9.49 10.81 -13.55
CA LEU A 164 -9.05 12.10 -14.08
C LEU A 164 -7.91 12.68 -13.25
N ARG A 165 -7.94 12.55 -11.92
CA ARG A 165 -6.83 12.98 -11.05
C ARG A 165 -5.54 12.20 -11.32
N ASN A 166 -5.63 10.90 -11.56
CA ASN A 166 -4.46 10.08 -11.91
C ASN A 166 -3.87 10.51 -13.27
N TYR A 167 -4.72 10.75 -14.26
CA TYR A 167 -4.31 11.32 -15.53
C TYR A 167 -3.65 12.69 -15.36
N GLU A 168 -4.24 13.59 -14.56
CA GLU A 168 -3.70 14.93 -14.32
C GLU A 168 -2.30 14.89 -13.69
N GLN A 169 -2.06 13.99 -12.74
CA GLN A 169 -0.74 13.80 -12.14
C GLN A 169 0.31 13.38 -13.18
N LEU A 170 -0.02 12.40 -14.01
CA LEU A 170 0.89 11.91 -15.04
C LEU A 170 1.10 12.93 -16.17
N SER A 171 0.04 13.65 -16.54
CA SER A 171 0.12 14.77 -17.50
C SER A 171 1.01 15.89 -16.98
N ALA A 172 0.91 16.22 -15.69
CA ALA A 172 1.76 17.22 -15.07
C ALA A 172 3.24 16.78 -15.04
N LEU A 173 3.50 15.50 -14.74
CA LEU A 173 4.84 14.91 -14.82
C LEU A 173 5.39 14.94 -16.26
N HIS A 174 4.57 14.59 -17.26
CA HIS A 174 4.92 14.66 -18.67
C HIS A 174 5.34 16.07 -19.09
N ILE A 175 4.55 17.11 -18.75
CA ILE A 175 4.89 18.51 -19.08
C ILE A 175 6.21 18.92 -18.40
N TRP A 176 6.42 18.48 -17.16
CA TRP A 176 7.67 18.74 -16.45
C TRP A 176 8.87 18.06 -17.14
N LEU A 177 8.73 16.78 -17.54
CA LEU A 177 9.76 16.03 -18.26
C LEU A 177 10.12 16.68 -19.60
N VAL A 178 9.13 17.09 -20.40
CA VAL A 178 9.36 17.75 -21.70
C VAL A 178 10.20 19.01 -21.51
N LYS A 179 9.81 19.89 -20.59
CA LYS A 179 10.56 21.12 -20.30
C LYS A 179 11.96 20.85 -19.73
N ARG A 180 12.12 19.76 -19.00
CA ARG A 180 13.41 19.33 -18.47
C ARG A 180 14.35 18.90 -19.60
N VAL A 181 13.84 18.13 -20.56
CA VAL A 181 14.59 17.72 -21.77
C VAL A 181 14.90 18.93 -22.67
N GLU A 182 13.97 19.87 -22.84
CA GLU A 182 14.20 21.13 -23.58
C GLU A 182 15.36 21.94 -22.98
N ARG A 183 15.57 21.85 -21.66
CA ARG A 183 16.68 22.49 -20.94
C ARG A 183 17.99 21.69 -20.98
N GLY A 184 18.02 20.51 -21.60
CA GLY A 184 19.19 19.63 -21.64
C GLY A 184 19.51 18.96 -20.29
N LEU A 185 18.54 18.85 -19.39
CA LEU A 185 18.70 18.17 -18.10
C LEU A 185 18.42 16.67 -18.23
N SER A 186 18.98 15.86 -17.33
CA SER A 186 18.79 14.41 -17.31
C SER A 186 17.34 14.00 -16.99
N ILE A 187 16.89 12.89 -17.57
CA ILE A 187 15.61 12.25 -17.25
C ILE A 187 15.83 11.37 -16.00
N PRO A 188 14.92 11.37 -15.01
CA PRO A 188 15.06 10.50 -13.85
C PRO A 188 14.99 9.02 -14.23
N GLU A 189 15.80 8.21 -13.56
CA GLU A 189 15.84 6.75 -13.74
C GLU A 189 15.02 6.01 -12.69
N THR A 190 14.78 6.65 -11.54
CA THR A 190 14.05 6.06 -10.41
C THR A 190 12.97 6.98 -9.86
N LEU A 191 12.04 6.42 -9.09
CA LEU A 191 10.98 7.18 -8.44
C LEU A 191 11.53 8.16 -7.38
N ASP A 192 12.52 7.71 -6.61
CA ASP A 192 13.14 8.51 -5.56
C ASP A 192 13.89 9.70 -6.16
N GLU A 193 14.63 9.46 -7.24
CA GLU A 193 15.29 10.52 -8.01
C GLU A 193 14.28 11.50 -8.58
N THR A 194 13.16 11.03 -9.13
CA THR A 194 12.10 11.90 -9.65
C THR A 194 11.58 12.83 -8.56
N THR A 195 11.32 12.30 -7.37
CA THR A 195 10.82 13.09 -6.24
C THR A 195 11.83 14.17 -5.83
N GLU A 196 13.11 13.82 -5.81
CA GLU A 196 14.19 14.75 -5.48
C GLU A 196 14.36 15.83 -6.56
N LEU A 197 14.33 15.46 -7.84
CA LEU A 197 14.43 16.40 -8.95
C LEU A 197 13.24 17.36 -9.01
N VAL A 198 12.03 16.89 -8.73
CA VAL A 198 10.81 17.71 -8.63
C VAL A 198 10.92 18.69 -7.45
N ARG A 199 11.52 18.27 -6.34
CA ARG A 199 11.77 19.12 -5.17
C ARG A 199 12.77 20.23 -5.50
N GLN A 200 13.83 19.91 -6.25
CA GLN A 200 14.88 20.86 -6.63
C GLN A 200 14.40 21.85 -7.69
N ASP A 201 13.70 21.36 -8.72
CA ASP A 201 13.19 22.19 -9.81
C ASP A 201 11.69 21.90 -10.06
N PRO A 202 10.79 22.54 -9.30
CA PRO A 202 9.36 22.46 -9.58
C PRO A 202 8.96 23.26 -10.84
N THR A 203 9.92 23.91 -11.51
CA THR A 203 9.64 24.66 -12.72
C THR A 203 9.19 23.71 -13.81
N GLY A 204 8.10 24.07 -14.48
CA GLY A 204 7.60 23.31 -15.62
C GLY A 204 6.30 22.59 -15.34
N PHE A 205 6.01 22.24 -14.08
CA PHE A 205 4.66 21.84 -13.69
C PHE A 205 3.66 22.92 -14.10
N PRO A 206 2.49 22.55 -14.65
CA PRO A 206 1.46 23.52 -14.94
C PRO A 206 1.12 24.26 -13.63
N ALA A 207 1.33 25.58 -13.60
CA ALA A 207 0.86 26.40 -12.49
C ALA A 207 -0.60 26.01 -12.22
N ARG A 208 -0.96 25.86 -10.93
CA ARG A 208 -2.28 25.41 -10.43
C ARG A 208 -3.43 26.32 -10.91
N LYS A 209 -3.67 26.36 -12.23
CA LYS A 209 -4.69 27.12 -12.95
C LYS A 209 -5.80 26.21 -13.45
N PHE A 210 -5.85 24.98 -12.96
CA PHE A 210 -7.06 24.17 -12.93
C PHE A 210 -7.66 24.22 -11.53
N ARG A 211 -8.13 25.41 -11.14
CA ARG A 211 -9.31 25.44 -10.28
C ARG A 211 -10.41 24.80 -11.12
N MET A 212 -10.77 23.54 -10.85
CA MET A 212 -12.18 23.16 -10.95
C MET A 212 -12.92 24.33 -10.30
N LYS A 213 -13.77 25.04 -11.06
CA LYS A 213 -14.60 26.09 -10.46
C LYS A 213 -15.30 25.42 -9.28
N GLN A 214 -14.84 25.74 -8.06
CA GLN A 214 -15.50 25.40 -6.83
C GLN A 214 -16.97 25.76 -7.06
N ARG A 215 -17.84 24.76 -6.89
CA ARG A 215 -19.28 24.91 -7.07
C ARG A 215 -19.69 26.18 -6.34
N ARG A 216 -20.22 27.16 -7.08
CA ARG A 216 -21.10 28.14 -6.44
C ARG A 216 -22.34 27.34 -6.08
N TYR A 217 -22.45 27.03 -4.79
CA TYR A 217 -23.69 26.60 -4.17
C TYR A 217 -24.72 27.72 -4.31
#